data_AF-A0A3B9GVX1-F1
#
_entry.id   AF-A0A3B9GVX1-F1
#
_cell.length_a   1.000
_cell.length_b   1.000
_cell.length_c   1.000
_cell.angle_alpha   90.00
_cell.angle_beta   90.00
_cell.angle_gamma   90.00
#
_symmetry.space_group_name_H-M   'P 1'
#
loop_
_entity.id
_entity.type
_entity.pdbx_description
1 polymer ?
#
loop_
_entity_poly.entity_id
_entity_poly.type
_entity_poly.pdbx_seq_one_letter_code
_entity_poly.pdbx_strand_id
1 'polypeptide(L)'
;QGAPKPYDSYAAKADLFAVLEALGQPGDRFQVAAPSQGHWHPGQAAALKLGPKVTVAHFGALHPGVLKQLDVEGPAFGFELNLNALPVMKAKAT
;
A
#
# COMPACT_ATOMS: atom_id res chain seq x y z
N GLN A 1 -29.42 5.30 1.03
CA GLN A 1 -28.29 4.90 1.90
C GLN A 1 -27.82 3.55 1.41
N GLY A 2 -26.70 3.49 0.70
CA GLY A 2 -26.14 2.23 0.19
C GLY A 2 -25.19 1.62 1.22
N ALA A 3 -25.18 0.30 1.33
CA ALA A 3 -24.23 -0.41 2.20
C ALA A 3 -22.79 0.08 1.96
N PRO A 4 -21.95 0.16 2.99
CA PRO A 4 -20.54 0.52 2.82
C PRO A 4 -19.94 -0.42 1.76
N LYS A 5 -19.23 0.17 0.79
CA LYS A 5 -18.59 -0.62 -0.26
C LYS A 5 -17.62 -1.61 0.42
N PRO A 6 -17.63 -2.90 0.03
CA PRO A 6 -16.68 -3.86 0.60
C PRO A 6 -15.25 -3.36 0.39
N TYR A 7 -14.43 -3.52 1.43
CA TYR A 7 -13.05 -3.07 1.41
C TYR A 7 -12.27 -3.85 0.36
N ASP A 8 -11.67 -3.14 -0.58
CA ASP A 8 -11.00 -3.69 -1.76
C ASP A 8 -9.60 -3.04 -1.94
N SER A 9 -8.90 -3.42 -3.01
CA SER A 9 -7.58 -2.86 -3.31
C SER A 9 -7.58 -1.36 -3.58
N TYR A 10 -8.71 -0.77 -3.98
CA TYR A 10 -8.85 0.66 -4.17
C TYR A 10 -9.02 1.39 -2.84
N ALA A 11 -9.76 0.81 -1.90
CA ALA A 11 -9.84 1.31 -0.54
C ALA A 11 -8.47 1.29 0.14
N ALA A 12 -7.74 0.17 0.03
CA ALA A 12 -6.37 0.07 0.54
C ALA A 12 -5.40 1.10 -0.08
N LYS A 13 -5.58 1.39 -1.38
CA LYS A 13 -4.83 2.47 -2.05
C LYS A 13 -5.20 3.84 -1.46
N ALA A 14 -6.48 4.13 -1.28
CA ALA A 14 -6.94 5.41 -0.77
C ALA A 14 -6.39 5.68 0.63
N ASP A 15 -6.44 4.69 1.52
CA ASP A 15 -5.90 4.79 2.88
C ASP A 15 -4.38 4.98 2.88
N LEU A 16 -3.65 4.24 2.04
CA LEU A 16 -2.21 4.42 1.91
C LEU A 16 -1.85 5.84 1.43
N PHE A 17 -2.57 6.38 0.44
CA PHE A 17 -2.34 7.74 -0.03
C PHE A 17 -2.72 8.79 1.04
N ALA A 18 -3.77 8.56 1.82
CA ALA A 18 -4.12 9.42 2.95
C ALA A 18 -3.02 9.42 4.03
N VAL A 19 -2.43 8.25 4.35
CA VAL A 19 -1.30 8.15 5.27
C VAL A 19 -0.07 8.87 4.71
N LEU A 20 0.23 8.72 3.42
CA LEU A 20 1.34 9.42 2.77
C LEU A 20 1.13 10.95 2.83
N GLU A 21 -0.09 11.43 2.57
CA GLU A 21 -0.43 12.85 2.67
C GLU A 21 -0.30 13.37 4.10
N ALA A 22 -0.72 12.60 5.11
CA ALA A 22 -0.54 12.94 6.52
C ALA A 22 0.94 12.99 6.93
N LEU A 23 1.79 12.17 6.31
CA LEU A 23 3.25 12.23 6.43
C LEU A 23 3.87 13.32 5.54
N GLY A 24 3.03 14.09 4.84
CA GLY A 24 3.33 15.18 3.93
C GLY A 24 4.08 14.74 2.67
N GLN A 25 4.02 13.47 2.31
CA GLN A 25 4.55 12.93 1.06
C GLN A 25 3.50 13.07 -0.05
N PRO A 26 3.66 13.98 -1.03
CA PRO A 26 2.68 14.13 -2.09
C PRO A 26 2.69 12.90 -3.01
N GLY A 27 1.50 12.38 -3.29
CA GLY A 27 1.26 11.15 -4.05
C GLY A 27 1.92 11.12 -5.43
N ASP A 28 2.06 12.28 -6.08
CA ASP A 28 2.63 12.45 -7.43
C ASP A 28 4.11 12.04 -7.54
N ARG A 29 4.81 11.94 -6.41
CA ARG A 29 6.22 11.51 -6.37
C ARG A 29 6.37 10.00 -6.55
N PHE A 30 5.28 9.25 -6.39
CA PHE A 30 5.31 7.80 -6.38
C PHE A 30 4.73 7.22 -7.67
N GLN A 31 5.33 6.13 -8.11
CA GLN A 31 4.88 5.38 -9.28
C GLN A 31 4.31 4.05 -8.82
N VAL A 32 3.14 3.71 -9.35
CA VAL A 32 2.52 2.40 -9.12
C VAL A 32 3.17 1.37 -10.05
N ALA A 33 3.62 0.26 -9.49
CA ALA A 33 4.24 -0.84 -10.20
C ALA A 33 3.63 -2.17 -9.75
N ALA A 34 3.97 -3.26 -10.46
CA ALA A 34 3.63 -4.60 -10.04
C ALA A 34 4.19 -4.90 -8.63
N PRO A 35 3.49 -5.72 -7.82
CA PRO A 35 3.93 -6.07 -6.48
C PRO A 35 5.28 -6.80 -6.57
N SER A 36 6.22 -6.42 -5.71
CA SER A 36 7.58 -7.00 -5.70
C SER A 36 7.76 -8.10 -4.66
N GLN A 37 6.84 -8.27 -3.70
CA GLN A 37 6.92 -9.33 -2.69
C GLN A 37 5.92 -10.45 -2.98
N GLY A 38 6.34 -11.71 -2.77
CA GLY A 38 5.55 -12.90 -3.12
C GLY A 38 4.34 -13.18 -2.21
N HIS A 39 4.20 -12.46 -1.10
CA HIS A 39 3.03 -12.57 -0.22
C HIS A 39 1.84 -11.70 -0.67
N TRP A 40 2.02 -10.86 -1.69
CA TRP A 40 0.95 -10.06 -2.28
C TRP A 40 0.33 -10.77 -3.50
N HIS A 41 -0.95 -10.52 -3.75
CA HIS A 41 -1.65 -11.09 -4.88
C HIS A 41 -1.22 -10.43 -6.21
N PRO A 42 -0.76 -11.18 -7.24
CA PRO A 42 -0.18 -10.60 -8.45
C PRO A 42 -1.14 -9.76 -9.30
N GLY A 43 -2.45 -10.05 -9.24
CA GLY A 43 -3.48 -9.31 -9.98
C GLY A 43 -4.34 -8.36 -9.14
N GLN A 44 -4.15 -8.32 -7.82
CA GLN A 44 -5.00 -7.54 -6.90
C GLN A 44 -4.18 -6.73 -5.89
N ALA A 45 -2.88 -6.64 -6.08
CA ALA A 45 -1.97 -5.82 -5.30
C ALA A 45 -1.00 -5.07 -6.20
N ALA A 46 -0.40 -4.02 -5.67
CA ALA A 46 0.57 -3.20 -6.35
C ALA A 46 1.62 -2.68 -5.36
N ALA A 47 2.75 -2.26 -5.91
CA ALA A 47 3.82 -1.59 -5.18
C ALA A 47 3.83 -0.10 -5.53
N LEU A 48 4.18 0.74 -4.56
CA LEU A 48 4.54 2.14 -4.77
C LEU A 48 6.05 2.29 -4.75
N LYS A 49 6.58 2.91 -5.80
CA LYS A 49 8.00 3.15 -5.97
C LYS A 49 8.31 4.64 -5.95
N LEU A 50 9.42 4.98 -5.28
CA LEU A 50 10.03 6.30 -5.34
C LEU A 50 11.24 6.21 -6.29
N GLY A 51 11.04 6.67 -7.53
CA GLY A 51 12.01 6.46 -8.60
C GLY A 51 12.16 4.97 -9.00
N PRO A 52 13.24 4.61 -9.73
CA PRO A 52 13.31 3.31 -10.40
C PRO A 52 13.66 2.13 -9.48
N LYS A 53 14.33 2.38 -8.35
CA LYS A 53 14.90 1.32 -7.49
C LYS A 53 14.20 1.16 -6.14
N VAL A 54 13.64 2.24 -5.59
CA VAL A 54 13.13 2.22 -4.21
C VAL A 54 11.65 1.88 -4.23
N THR A 55 11.29 0.78 -3.59
CA THR A 55 9.88 0.47 -3.29
C THR A 55 9.60 0.97 -1.88
N VAL A 56 8.62 1.86 -1.73
CA VAL A 56 8.28 2.49 -0.46
C VAL A 56 7.10 1.83 0.22
N ALA A 57 6.19 1.23 -0.54
CA ALA A 57 4.97 0.64 0.01
C ALA A 57 4.40 -0.42 -0.93
N HIS A 58 3.50 -1.24 -0.38
CA HIS A 58 2.66 -2.19 -1.11
C HIS A 58 1.21 -2.02 -0.65
N PHE A 59 0.26 -2.27 -1.53
CA PHE A 59 -1.16 -2.24 -1.18
C PHE A 59 -1.97 -3.22 -2.03
N GLY A 60 -3.09 -3.69 -1.47
CA GLY A 60 -4.05 -4.56 -2.14
C GLY A 60 -4.28 -5.88 -1.40
N ALA A 61 -4.62 -6.93 -2.14
CA ALA A 61 -4.94 -8.23 -1.57
C ALA A 61 -3.69 -9.03 -1.23
N LEU A 62 -3.72 -9.73 -0.08
CA LEU A 62 -2.71 -10.72 0.27
C LEU A 62 -2.89 -12.01 -0.55
N HIS A 63 -1.79 -12.71 -0.77
CA HIS A 63 -1.80 -13.99 -1.48
C HIS A 63 -2.54 -15.05 -0.64
N PRO A 64 -3.50 -15.81 -1.22
CA PRO A 64 -4.31 -16.77 -0.47
C PRO A 64 -3.48 -17.87 0.18
N GLY A 65 -2.34 -18.23 -0.43
CA GLY A 65 -1.40 -19.19 0.16
C GLY A 65 -0.74 -18.72 1.46
N VAL A 66 -0.61 -17.40 1.68
CA VAL A 66 -0.12 -16.83 2.94
C VAL A 66 -1.25 -16.77 3.97
N LEU A 67 -2.44 -16.35 3.57
CA LEU A 67 -3.61 -16.32 4.45
C LEU A 67 -3.95 -17.71 5.02
N LYS A 68 -3.82 -18.75 4.18
CA LYS A 68 -3.99 -20.14 4.62
C LYS A 68 -2.95 -20.57 5.65
N GLN A 69 -1.72 -20.09 5.57
CA GLN A 69 -0.68 -20.38 6.57
C GLN A 69 -0.92 -19.64 7.89
N LEU A 70 -1.62 -18.50 7.83
CA LEU A 70 -1.97 -17.67 8.99
C LEU A 70 -3.34 -18.03 9.60
N ASP A 71 -4.01 -19.06 9.09
CA ASP A 71 -5.37 -19.47 9.51
C ASP A 71 -6.41 -18.33 9.40
N VAL A 72 -6.26 -17.47 8.38
CA VAL A 72 -7.18 -16.37 8.10
C VAL A 72 -8.22 -16.80 7.07
N GLU A 73 -9.49 -16.76 7.45
CA GLU A 73 -10.61 -17.01 6.54
C GLU A 73 -10.95 -15.77 5.70
N GLY A 74 -11.06 -15.99 4.39
CA GLY A 74 -11.52 -14.98 3.44
C GLY A 74 -10.41 -14.09 2.84
N PRO A 75 -10.79 -13.18 1.92
CA PRO A 75 -9.84 -12.27 1.30
C PRO A 75 -9.42 -11.18 2.29
N ALA A 76 -8.12 -11.01 2.48
CA ALA A 76 -7.56 -9.90 3.25
C ALA A 76 -6.96 -8.86 2.31
N PHE A 77 -7.29 -7.60 2.54
CA PHE A 77 -6.72 -6.46 1.85
C PHE A 77 -6.04 -5.55 2.86
N GLY A 78 -4.94 -4.93 2.46
CA GLY A 78 -4.20 -4.03 3.32
C GLY A 78 -3.13 -3.27 2.56
N PHE A 79 -2.30 -2.57 3.31
CA PHE A 79 -1.13 -1.90 2.79
C PHE A 79 0.03 -2.03 3.78
N GLU A 80 1.24 -1.94 3.26
CA GLU A 80 2.48 -1.89 4.02
C GLU A 80 3.24 -0.64 3.58
N LEU A 81 3.76 0.14 4.51
CA LEU A 81 4.54 1.35 4.24
C LEU A 81 5.88 1.27 4.97
N ASN A 82 6.96 1.36 4.21
CA ASN A 82 8.31 1.45 4.75
C ASN A 82 8.67 2.92 5.04
N LEU A 83 8.54 3.30 6.31
CA LEU A 83 8.85 4.65 6.78
C LEU A 83 10.34 5.02 6.60
N ASN A 84 11.26 4.06 6.62
CA ASN A 84 12.69 4.32 6.38
C ASN A 84 13.00 4.60 4.91
N ALA A 85 12.15 4.14 4.00
CA ALA A 85 12.27 4.41 2.56
C ALA A 85 11.66 5.76 2.17
N LEU A 86 10.90 6.40 3.07
CA LEU A 86 10.37 7.73 2.83
C LEU A 86 11.47 8.79 2.98
N PRO A 87 11.52 9.79 2.09
CA PRO A 87 12.44 10.88 2.24
C PRO A 87 12.08 11.67 3.49
N VAL A 88 13.05 11.90 4.37
CA VAL A 88 12.86 12.73 5.57
C VAL A 88 12.47 14.13 5.13
N MET A 89 11.18 14.46 5.25
CA MET A 89 10.78 15.84 5.06
C MET A 89 11.29 16.63 6.26
N LYS A 90 12.25 17.51 5.99
CA LYS A 90 12.60 18.55 6.95
C LYS A 90 11.32 19.34 7.21
N ALA A 91 10.87 19.36 8.46
CA ALA A 91 9.83 20.28 8.88
C ALA A 91 10.18 21.67 8.33
N LYS A 92 9.22 22.35 7.71
CA LYS A 92 9.37 23.79 7.47
C LYS A 92 9.66 24.40 8.83
N ALA A 93 10.86 24.96 8.99
CA ALA A 93 11.19 25.78 10.14
C ALA A 93 10.06 26.81 10.27
N THR A 94 9.34 26.73 11.38
CA THR A 94 8.44 27.79 11.84
C THR A 94 9.26 28.76 12.67
#